data_AF-A0A7R9L7E3-F1
#
_entry.id   AF-A0A7R9L7E3-F1
#
_cell.length_a   1.000
_cell.length_b   1.000
_cell.length_c   1.000
_cell.angle_alpha   90.00
_cell.angle_beta   90.00
_cell.angle_gamma   90.00
#
_symmetry.space_group_name_H-M   'P 1'
#
loop_
_entity.id
_entity.type
_entity.pdbx_description
1 polymer ?
#
loop_
_entity_poly.entity_id
_entity_poly.type
_entity_poly.pdbx_seq_one_letter_code
_entity_poly.pdbx_strand_id
1 'polypeptide(L)'
;MSIICLLPVSSFAKTIMILGDSLSAGYGINPQQGWVFLLQQRLNQQFPKQHNVVNASVSGETTSGALARFPKLLQSHKPDIVVIELGGNDGLRGQPPQMIQKNLAQLIQQSQKSQATNPMQHGCNHNFNNQLIVDACFIPLLGTLLNNV
;
A
#
# COMPACT_ATOMS: atom_id res chain seq x y z
N MET A 1 -21.07 23.55 -38.57
CA MET A 1 -21.12 22.41 -37.63
C MET A 1 -19.74 22.24 -37.02
N SER A 2 -19.55 22.68 -35.77
CA SER A 2 -18.31 22.40 -35.03
C SER A 2 -18.33 20.98 -34.50
N ILE A 3 -17.34 20.19 -34.88
CA ILE A 3 -17.13 18.83 -34.39
C ILE A 3 -16.45 18.94 -33.02
N ILE A 4 -17.17 18.60 -31.96
CA ILE A 4 -16.60 18.42 -30.62
C ILE A 4 -15.94 17.04 -30.58
N CYS A 5 -14.61 17.01 -30.50
CA CYS A 5 -13.84 15.78 -30.32
C CYS A 5 -13.81 15.43 -28.83
N LEU A 6 -14.58 14.41 -28.43
CA LEU A 6 -14.52 13.84 -27.08
C LEU A 6 -13.31 12.90 -26.99
N LEU A 7 -12.22 13.36 -26.37
CA LEU A 7 -11.13 12.48 -25.98
C LEU A 7 -11.55 11.66 -24.75
N PRO A 8 -11.37 10.33 -24.75
CA PRO A 8 -11.65 9.51 -23.57
C PRO A 8 -10.63 9.86 -22.48
N VAL A 9 -11.11 10.41 -21.36
CA VAL A 9 -10.29 10.54 -20.15
C VAL A 9 -10.20 9.15 -19.52
N SER A 10 -9.08 8.47 -19.72
CA SER A 10 -8.79 7.24 -19.00
C SER A 10 -8.53 7.57 -17.52
N SER A 11 -9.53 7.38 -16.67
CA SER A 11 -9.33 7.38 -15.23
C SER A 11 -8.53 6.12 -14.86
N PHE A 12 -7.25 6.28 -14.51
CA PHE A 12 -6.42 5.19 -14.01
C PHE A 12 -6.72 5.00 -12.52
N ALA A 13 -7.20 3.81 -12.14
CA ALA A 13 -7.37 3.48 -10.73
C ALA A 13 -5.99 3.36 -10.07
N LYS A 14 -5.75 4.11 -8.99
CA LYS A 14 -4.52 4.01 -8.20
C LYS A 14 -4.50 2.68 -7.45
N THR A 15 -3.41 1.93 -7.58
CA THR A 15 -3.20 0.67 -6.87
C THR A 15 -2.52 0.90 -5.53
N ILE A 16 -3.16 0.48 -4.45
CA ILE A 16 -2.67 0.53 -3.07
C ILE A 16 -2.33 -0.90 -2.65
N MET A 17 -1.05 -1.20 -2.47
CA MET A 17 -0.61 -2.52 -2.03
C MET A 17 -0.33 -2.52 -0.53
N ILE A 18 -0.98 -3.42 0.20
CA ILE A 18 -0.71 -3.66 1.62
C ILE A 18 0.28 -4.81 1.73
N LEU A 19 1.49 -4.51 2.20
CA LEU A 19 2.54 -5.47 2.50
C LEU A 19 2.59 -5.63 4.03
N GLY A 20 1.83 -6.58 4.55
CA GLY A 20 1.74 -6.79 5.99
C GLY A 20 1.86 -8.24 6.44
N ASP A 21 1.55 -8.48 7.71
CA ASP A 21 1.55 -9.81 8.31
C ASP A 21 0.14 -10.38 8.54
N SER A 22 -0.02 -11.26 9.53
CA SER A 22 -1.29 -11.80 10.01
C SER A 22 -2.37 -10.73 10.29
N LEU A 23 -2.00 -9.56 10.80
CA LEU A 23 -2.96 -8.50 11.13
C LEU A 23 -3.65 -7.99 9.86
N SER A 24 -2.86 -7.78 8.81
CA SER A 24 -3.34 -7.34 7.50
C SER A 24 -3.88 -8.49 6.63
N ALA A 25 -3.41 -9.72 6.86
CA ALA A 25 -3.95 -10.92 6.22
C ALA A 25 -5.34 -11.32 6.77
N GLY A 26 -5.74 -10.81 7.95
CA GLY A 26 -7.01 -11.15 8.59
C GLY A 26 -7.00 -12.54 9.23
N TYR A 27 -5.88 -12.94 9.84
CA TYR A 27 -5.76 -14.25 10.49
C TYR A 27 -6.82 -14.43 11.59
N GLY A 28 -7.54 -15.56 11.56
CA GLY A 28 -8.52 -15.92 12.58
C GLY A 28 -9.89 -15.23 12.45
N ILE A 29 -10.14 -14.46 11.38
CA ILE A 29 -11.43 -13.80 11.12
C ILE A 29 -11.93 -14.06 9.71
N ASN A 30 -13.20 -13.74 9.45
CA ASN A 30 -13.72 -13.75 8.08
C ASN A 30 -12.97 -12.69 7.25
N PRO A 31 -12.47 -13.00 6.03
CA PRO A 31 -11.77 -12.03 5.19
C PRO A 31 -12.54 -10.73 4.93
N GLN A 32 -13.88 -10.77 4.92
CA GLN A 32 -14.75 -9.60 4.75
C GLN A 32 -14.78 -8.68 5.98
N GLN A 33 -14.31 -9.16 7.13
CA GLN A 33 -14.17 -8.39 8.36
C GLN A 33 -12.76 -7.81 8.52
N GLY A 34 -11.81 -8.22 7.69
CA GLY A 34 -10.44 -7.72 7.71
C GLY A 34 -10.36 -6.25 7.28
N TRP A 35 -9.49 -5.49 7.93
CA TRP A 35 -9.40 -4.03 7.71
C TRP A 35 -9.03 -3.68 6.26
N VAL A 36 -8.24 -4.51 5.58
CA VAL A 36 -7.87 -4.30 4.17
C VAL A 36 -9.09 -4.40 3.25
N PHE A 37 -9.99 -5.35 3.52
CA PHE A 37 -11.25 -5.47 2.80
C PHE A 37 -12.16 -4.28 3.09
N LEU A 38 -12.30 -3.90 4.36
CA LEU A 38 -13.11 -2.76 4.78
C LEU A 38 -12.57 -1.44 4.21
N LEU A 39 -11.25 -1.30 4.06
CA LEU A 39 -10.60 -0.19 3.38
C LEU A 39 -11.06 -0.10 1.92
N GLN A 40 -11.00 -1.21 1.17
CA GLN A 40 -11.48 -1.23 -0.22
C GLN A 40 -12.97 -0.85 -0.32
N GLN A 41 -13.80 -1.35 0.59
CA GLN A 41 -15.23 -1.02 0.62
C GLN A 41 -15.45 0.49 0.83
N ARG A 42 -14.75 1.09 1.80
CA ARG A 42 -14.85 2.52 2.07
C ARG A 42 -14.34 3.38 0.91
N LEU A 43 -13.18 3.02 0.33
CA LEU A 43 -12.65 3.71 -0.84
C LEU A 43 -13.61 3.63 -2.03
N ASN A 44 -14.29 2.50 -2.22
CA ASN A 44 -15.31 2.38 -3.26
C ASN A 44 -16.55 3.24 -3.01
N GLN A 45 -16.91 3.46 -1.73
CA GLN A 45 -18.04 4.32 -1.36
C GLN A 45 -17.72 5.80 -1.57
N GLN A 46 -16.53 6.25 -1.16
CA GLN A 46 -16.13 7.66 -1.25
C GLN A 46 -15.57 8.04 -2.64
N PHE A 47 -14.81 7.13 -3.26
CA PHE A 47 -14.10 7.35 -4.53
C PHE A 47 -14.37 6.20 -5.52
N PRO A 48 -15.59 6.11 -6.07
CA PRO A 48 -16.01 4.98 -6.88
C PRO A 48 -15.03 4.70 -8.03
N LYS A 49 -14.47 3.49 -8.05
CA LYS A 49 -13.56 2.97 -9.09
C LYS A 49 -12.25 3.76 -9.25
N GLN A 50 -11.85 4.57 -8.27
CA GLN A 50 -10.58 5.31 -8.33
C GLN A 50 -9.41 4.58 -7.66
N HIS A 51 -9.69 3.62 -6.78
CA HIS A 51 -8.67 2.91 -6.01
C HIS A 51 -8.88 1.39 -6.02
N ASN A 52 -7.78 0.66 -6.19
CA ASN A 52 -7.72 -0.78 -6.09
C ASN A 52 -6.74 -1.17 -4.97
N VAL A 53 -7.22 -1.89 -3.96
CA VAL A 53 -6.44 -2.34 -2.81
C VAL A 53 -6.01 -3.78 -3.04
N VAL A 54 -4.71 -3.99 -3.13
CA VAL A 54 -4.08 -5.31 -3.23
C VAL A 54 -3.60 -5.72 -1.85
N ASN A 55 -4.20 -6.76 -1.28
CA ASN A 55 -3.69 -7.36 -0.05
C ASN A 55 -2.56 -8.35 -0.38
N ALA A 56 -1.31 -7.93 -0.19
CA ALA A 56 -0.14 -8.78 -0.36
C ALA A 56 0.38 -9.33 0.98
N SER A 57 -0.42 -9.28 2.05
CA SER A 57 -0.02 -9.68 3.40
C SER A 57 0.04 -11.20 3.56
N VAL A 58 0.93 -11.67 4.44
CA VAL A 58 1.12 -13.09 4.72
C VAL A 58 1.21 -13.31 6.23
N SER A 59 0.44 -14.25 6.78
CA SER A 59 0.50 -14.55 8.21
C SER A 59 1.89 -15.03 8.63
N GLY A 60 2.43 -14.42 9.70
CA GLY A 60 3.77 -14.75 10.21
C GLY A 60 4.94 -14.17 9.40
N GLU A 61 4.65 -13.24 8.46
CA GLU A 61 5.67 -12.57 7.65
C GLU A 61 6.64 -11.76 8.50
N THR A 62 7.93 -11.85 8.18
CA THR A 62 8.99 -11.01 8.77
C THR A 62 9.45 -9.94 7.78
N THR A 63 10.14 -8.92 8.27
CA THR A 63 10.73 -7.88 7.41
C THR A 63 11.69 -8.46 6.37
N SER A 64 12.44 -9.50 6.72
CA SER A 64 13.34 -10.23 5.82
C SER A 64 12.58 -11.05 4.76
N GLY A 65 11.51 -11.76 5.16
CA GLY A 65 10.68 -12.55 4.25
C GLY A 65 9.97 -11.68 3.22
N ALA A 66 9.38 -10.58 3.67
CA ALA A 66 8.78 -9.59 2.79
C ALA A 66 9.79 -8.99 1.81
N LEU A 67 10.97 -8.60 2.27
CA LEU A 67 12.03 -8.03 1.44
C LEU A 67 12.47 -8.99 0.31
N ALA A 68 12.51 -10.29 0.58
CA ALA A 68 12.88 -11.30 -0.42
C ALA A 68 11.88 -11.39 -1.59
N ARG A 69 10.58 -11.20 -1.33
CA ARG A 69 9.53 -11.26 -2.37
C ARG A 69 9.14 -9.90 -2.95
N PHE A 70 9.55 -8.81 -2.32
CA PHE A 70 9.11 -7.47 -2.66
C PHE A 70 9.34 -7.05 -4.12
N PRO A 71 10.50 -7.33 -4.75
CA PRO A 71 10.72 -7.00 -6.16
C PRO A 71 9.67 -7.60 -7.11
N LYS A 72 9.28 -8.86 -6.86
CA LYS A 72 8.26 -9.56 -7.66
C LYS A 72 6.87 -8.95 -7.46
N LEU A 73 6.55 -8.52 -6.23
CA LEU A 73 5.29 -7.84 -5.92
C LEU A 73 5.21 -6.48 -6.62
N LEU A 74 6.28 -5.69 -6.56
CA LEU A 74 6.38 -4.42 -7.27
C LEU A 74 6.20 -4.59 -8.79
N GLN A 75 6.83 -5.59 -9.38
CA GLN A 75 6.70 -5.87 -10.81
C GLN A 75 5.29 -6.33 -11.21
N SER A 76 4.69 -7.20 -10.40
CA SER A 76 3.38 -7.81 -10.69
C SER A 76 2.23 -6.80 -10.52
N HIS A 77 2.27 -6.00 -9.45
CA HIS A 77 1.16 -5.13 -9.07
C HIS A 77 1.34 -3.68 -9.48
N LYS A 78 2.58 -3.23 -9.75
CA LYS A 78 2.91 -1.84 -10.10
C LYS A 78 2.18 -0.82 -9.21
N PRO A 79 2.30 -0.93 -7.87
CA PRO A 79 1.50 -0.11 -6.96
C PRO A 79 1.90 1.38 -7.02
N ASP A 80 0.90 2.24 -6.88
CA ASP A 80 1.08 3.69 -6.69
C ASP A 80 1.32 4.04 -5.22
N ILE A 81 0.85 3.19 -4.30
CA ILE A 81 1.02 3.34 -2.86
C ILE A 81 1.38 1.98 -2.28
N VAL A 82 2.39 1.94 -1.41
CA VAL A 82 2.72 0.76 -0.61
C VAL A 82 2.57 1.09 0.87
N VAL A 83 1.75 0.30 1.56
CA VAL A 83 1.56 0.35 3.02
C VAL A 83 2.35 -0.82 3.60
N ILE A 84 3.26 -0.56 4.55
CA ILE A 84 4.14 -1.58 5.13
C ILE A 84 3.77 -1.78 6.59
N GLU A 85 3.28 -2.97 6.93
CA GLU A 85 2.85 -3.35 8.29
C GLU A 85 3.63 -4.60 8.71
N LEU A 86 4.88 -4.41 9.12
CA LEU A 86 5.82 -5.51 9.39
C LEU A 86 6.74 -5.19 10.55
N GLY A 87 7.25 -6.24 11.20
CA GLY A 87 8.22 -6.15 12.29
C GLY A 87 7.76 -6.85 13.57
N GLY A 88 6.44 -7.07 13.74
CA GLY A 88 5.89 -7.80 14.89
C GLY A 88 6.47 -9.21 15.00
N ASN A 89 6.47 -9.97 13.92
CA ASN A 89 7.03 -11.33 13.91
C ASN A 89 8.55 -11.36 14.09
N ASP A 90 9.29 -10.38 13.57
CA ASP A 90 10.73 -10.25 13.82
C ASP A 90 11.01 -10.04 15.32
N GLY A 91 10.25 -9.14 15.95
CA GLY A 91 10.33 -8.87 17.39
C GLY A 91 9.98 -10.10 18.24
N LEU A 92 8.89 -10.79 17.91
CA LEU A 92 8.49 -12.03 18.59
C LEU A 92 9.53 -13.15 18.46
N ARG A 93 10.34 -13.13 17.39
CA ARG A 93 11.43 -14.10 17.14
C ARG A 93 12.79 -13.62 17.66
N GLY A 94 12.85 -12.50 18.35
CA GLY A 94 14.09 -11.98 18.94
C GLY A 94 15.12 -11.51 17.91
N GLN A 95 14.69 -11.06 16.72
CA GLN A 95 15.62 -10.49 15.74
C GLN A 95 16.20 -9.15 16.23
N PRO A 96 17.47 -8.83 15.92
CA PRO A 96 18.08 -7.58 16.33
C PRO A 96 17.31 -6.36 15.75
N PRO A 97 16.97 -5.34 16.57
CA PRO A 97 16.24 -4.16 16.09
C PRO A 97 16.92 -3.46 14.90
N GLN A 98 18.25 -3.44 14.86
CA GLN A 98 19.01 -2.88 13.74
C GLN A 98 18.78 -3.63 12.43
N MET A 99 18.57 -4.95 12.48
CA MET A 99 18.24 -5.75 11.30
C MET A 99 16.83 -5.41 10.81
N ILE A 100 15.85 -5.31 11.73
CA ILE A 100 14.47 -4.94 11.42
C ILE A 100 14.43 -3.57 10.75
N GLN A 101 15.10 -2.57 11.34
CA GLN A 101 15.21 -1.21 10.80
C GLN A 101 15.85 -1.20 9.42
N LYS A 102 16.94 -1.95 9.22
CA LYS A 102 17.62 -2.05 7.92
C LYS A 102 16.69 -2.63 6.86
N ASN A 103 15.98 -3.71 7.16
CA ASN A 103 15.06 -4.35 6.21
C ASN A 103 13.89 -3.42 5.85
N LEU A 104 13.29 -2.76 6.84
CA LEU A 104 12.23 -1.77 6.61
C LEU A 104 12.74 -0.61 5.74
N ALA A 105 13.94 -0.08 6.01
CA ALA A 105 14.55 0.96 5.18
C ALA A 105 14.76 0.50 3.73
N GLN A 106 15.15 -0.76 3.51
CA GLN A 106 15.30 -1.32 2.17
C GLN A 106 13.95 -1.49 1.45
N LEU A 107 12.90 -1.93 2.15
CA LEU A 107 11.54 -1.99 1.60
C LEU A 107 11.06 -0.59 1.17
N ILE A 108 11.24 0.40 2.04
CA ILE A 108 10.92 1.81 1.76
C ILE A 108 11.67 2.30 0.51
N GLN A 109 12.98 2.06 0.46
CA GLN A 109 13.81 2.50 -0.66
C GLN A 109 13.40 1.83 -1.98
N GLN A 110 13.09 0.53 -1.97
CA GLN A 110 12.63 -0.18 -3.16
C GLN A 110 11.28 0.34 -3.64
N SER A 111 10.35 0.64 -2.71
CA SER A 111 9.04 1.23 -3.04
C SER A 111 9.20 2.58 -3.74
N GLN A 112 10.04 3.47 -3.20
CA GLN A 112 10.32 4.78 -3.80
C GLN A 112 10.98 4.65 -5.18
N LYS A 113 11.92 3.70 -5.33
CA LYS A 113 12.58 3.44 -6.61
C LYS A 113 11.63 2.89 -7.68
N SER A 114 10.67 2.02 -7.33
CA SER A 114 9.71 1.52 -8.31
C SER A 114 8.84 2.61 -8.92
N GLN A 115 8.60 3.71 -8.19
CA GLN A 115 7.90 4.89 -8.71
C GLN A 115 8.80 5.82 -9.54
N ALA A 116 10.12 5.69 -9.44
CA ALA A 116 11.09 6.51 -10.19
C ALA A 116 11.25 6.10 -11.67
N THR A 117 10.39 5.25 -12.20
CA THR A 117 10.47 4.76 -13.60
C THR A 117 9.26 5.12 -14.47
N ASN A 118 8.36 6.01 -14.01
CA ASN A 118 7.31 6.58 -14.87
C ASN A 118 7.62 8.05 -15.22
N PRO A 119 8.41 8.32 -16.27
CA PRO A 119 8.44 9.65 -16.86
C PRO A 119 7.17 9.82 -17.68
N MET A 120 6.06 10.19 -17.06
CA MET A 120 4.95 10.84 -17.76
C MET A 120 4.45 12.00 -16.90
N GLN A 121 4.91 13.18 -17.30
CA GLN A 121 4.22 14.44 -17.08
C GLN A 121 2.79 14.29 -17.57
N HIS A 122 1.79 14.66 -16.76
CA HIS A 122 0.71 15.59 -17.14
C HIS A 122 -0.09 15.94 -15.89
N GLY A 123 -0.29 17.24 -15.70
CA GLY A 123 -0.81 17.82 -14.47
C GLY A 123 -2.21 17.34 -14.13
N CYS A 124 -2.36 16.94 -12.86
CA CYS A 124 -3.47 17.35 -12.01
C CYS A 124 -2.95 17.35 -10.58
N ASN A 125 -2.82 18.57 -10.05
CA ASN A 125 -2.39 18.89 -8.70
C ASN A 125 -3.47 18.47 -7.70
N HIS A 126 -3.31 17.29 -7.10
CA HIS A 126 -3.78 17.03 -5.74
C HIS A 126 -2.66 16.31 -4.99
N ASN A 127 -2.03 17.06 -4.08
CA ASN A 127 -0.98 16.63 -3.16
C ASN A 127 -1.38 15.33 -2.42
N PHE A 128 -0.91 14.19 -2.91
CA PHE A 128 -0.70 12.98 -2.12
C PHE A 128 0.74 12.50 -2.35
N ASN A 129 1.69 13.37 -2.01
CA ASN A 129 3.11 13.03 -2.07
C ASN A 129 3.45 12.14 -0.86
N ASN A 130 3.87 10.91 -1.15
CA ASN A 130 4.68 10.05 -0.28
C ASN A 130 4.17 9.76 1.15
N GLN A 131 3.04 9.07 1.30
CA GLN A 131 2.72 8.42 2.58
C GLN A 131 3.13 6.94 2.57
N LEU A 132 4.37 6.71 3.00
CA LEU A 132 4.79 5.44 3.56
C LEU A 132 4.22 5.35 4.97
N ILE A 133 3.36 4.36 5.22
CA ILE A 133 2.88 4.05 6.56
C ILE A 133 3.69 2.83 7.01
N VAL A 134 4.51 3.01 8.05
CA VAL A 134 5.35 1.99 8.70
C VAL A 134 4.92 1.97 10.17
N ASP A 135 4.51 0.80 10.69
CA ASP A 135 3.73 0.75 11.92
C ASP A 135 4.56 0.84 13.21
N ALA A 136 4.27 1.88 13.99
CA ALA A 136 4.17 1.83 15.46
C ALA A 136 2.97 2.65 15.98
N CYS A 137 2.08 3.11 15.09
CA CYS A 137 1.04 4.11 15.35
C CYS A 137 -0.15 4.03 14.36
N PHE A 138 -0.44 2.83 13.83
CA PHE A 138 -1.41 2.67 12.74
C PHE A 138 -2.86 2.96 13.11
N ILE A 139 -3.26 2.81 14.38
CA ILE A 139 -4.66 2.98 14.78
C ILE A 139 -5.12 4.47 14.72
N PRO A 140 -4.37 5.46 15.26
CA PRO A 140 -4.76 6.87 15.13
C PRO A 140 -4.62 7.43 13.71
N LEU A 141 -3.63 6.97 12.94
CA LEU A 141 -3.34 7.49 11.60
C LEU A 141 -4.38 7.01 10.58
N LEU A 142 -4.88 5.78 10.72
CA LEU A 142 -6.00 5.29 9.92
C LEU A 142 -7.24 6.17 10.18
N GLY A 143 -7.51 6.56 11.42
CA GLY A 143 -8.57 7.53 11.73
C GLY A 143 -8.41 8.88 11.00
N THR A 144 -7.18 9.36 10.81
CA THR A 144 -6.92 10.66 10.16
C THR A 144 -6.97 10.56 8.63
N LEU A 145 -6.51 9.44 8.05
CA LEU A 145 -6.60 9.13 6.62
C LEU A 145 -8.02 8.86 6.16
N LEU A 146 -8.86 8.31 7.03
CA LEU A 146 -10.27 8.03 6.75
C LEU A 146 -11.19 9.24 6.92
N ASN A 147 -10.73 10.30 7.60
CA ASN A 147 -11.51 11.51 7.87
C ASN A 147 -11.17 12.69 6.94
N ASN A 148 -10.10 12.60 6.14
CA ASN A 148 -9.66 13.67 5.21
C ASN A 148 -9.53 13.17 3.75
N VAL A 149 -10.16 12.04 3.44
CA VAL A 149 -10.35 11.50 2.10
C VAL A 149 -11.85 11.22 2.00
#